data_AF-A0A534B662-F1
#
_entry.id   AF-A0A534B662-F1
#
_cell.length_a   1.000
_cell.length_b   1.000
_cell.length_c   1.000
_cell.angle_alpha   90.00
_cell.angle_beta   90.00
_cell.angle_gamma   90.00
#
_symmetry.space_group_name_H-M   'P 1'
#
loop_
_entity.id
_entity.type
_entity.pdbx_description
1 polymer ?
#
loop_
_entity_poly.entity_id
_entity_poly.type
_entity_poly.pdbx_seq_one_letter_code
_entity_poly.pdbx_strand_id
1 'polypeptide(L)'
;MLDIERDFVDRYNHELIDISRIHAESMQSHLQHLEGLLEQHVAETASAWAEEILNDLRTYIGKFWVVKPKAASIDSLIANLRRAA
;
A
#
# COMPACT_ATOMS: atom_id res chain seq x y z
N MET A 1 1.46 0.52 3.93
CA MET A 1 1.78 0.75 5.35
C MET A 1 0.56 0.40 6.19
N LEU A 2 0.70 -0.45 7.21
CA LEU A 2 -0.37 -0.74 8.16
C LEU A 2 -0.43 0.34 9.25
N ASP A 3 -1.61 0.86 9.52
CA ASP A 3 -1.84 1.95 10.48
C ASP A 3 -3.03 1.60 11.40
N ILE A 4 -2.71 0.95 12.53
CA ILE A 4 -3.71 0.45 13.49
C ILE A 4 -4.32 1.60 14.29
N GLU A 5 -3.47 2.52 14.77
CA GLU A 5 -3.85 3.65 15.63
C GLU A 5 -4.51 4.81 14.87
N ARG A 6 -4.46 4.76 13.53
CA ARG A 6 -5.03 5.79 12.63
C ARG A 6 -4.37 7.15 12.77
N ASP A 7 -3.12 7.20 13.21
CA ASP A 7 -2.34 8.42 13.44
C ASP A 7 -1.38 8.74 12.29
N PHE A 8 -1.27 7.85 11.29
CA PHE A 8 -0.32 8.04 10.19
C PHE A 8 -0.56 9.33 9.42
N VAL A 9 -1.83 9.71 9.21
CA VAL A 9 -2.24 10.94 8.51
C VAL A 9 -1.59 12.18 9.11
N ASP A 10 -1.40 12.23 10.43
CA ASP A 10 -0.86 13.40 11.13
C ASP A 10 0.67 13.37 11.26
N ARG A 11 1.31 12.25 10.90
CA ARG A 11 2.74 12.00 11.20
C ARG A 11 3.63 11.96 9.97
N TYR A 12 3.07 11.95 8.77
CA TYR A 12 3.84 11.80 7.56
C TYR A 12 4.25 13.16 6.96
N ASN A 13 5.34 13.16 6.18
CA ASN A 13 5.76 14.36 5.47
C ASN A 13 4.89 14.55 4.20
N HIS A 14 3.88 15.42 4.31
CA HIS A 14 2.96 15.74 3.21
C HIS A 14 3.64 16.38 1.99
N GLU A 15 4.86 16.91 2.10
CA GLU A 15 5.59 17.48 0.97
C GLU A 15 6.15 16.41 0.03
N LEU A 16 6.38 15.19 0.52
CA LEU A 16 7.15 14.17 -0.21
C LEU A 16 6.30 13.03 -0.77
N ILE A 17 5.19 12.70 -0.12
CA ILE A 17 4.38 11.54 -0.47
C ILE A 17 2.89 11.86 -0.54
N ASP A 18 2.19 11.11 -1.38
CA ASP A 18 0.74 11.00 -1.40
C ASP A 18 0.32 9.67 -0.77
N ILE A 19 -0.85 9.66 -0.14
CA ILE A 19 -1.39 8.47 0.51
C ILE A 19 -2.82 8.21 0.02
N SER A 20 -3.18 6.94 -0.16
CA SER A 20 -4.54 6.54 -0.48
C SER A 20 -4.91 5.25 0.24
N ARG A 21 -6.19 5.10 0.60
CA ARG A 21 -6.70 3.82 1.13
C ARG A 21 -6.72 2.77 0.01
N ILE A 22 -6.57 1.51 0.38
CA ILE A 22 -6.82 0.41 -0.56
C ILE A 22 -8.33 0.17 -0.60
N HIS A 23 -8.93 0.40 -1.77
CA HIS A 23 -10.33 0.10 -2.02
C HIS A 23 -10.43 -1.26 -2.73
N ALA A 24 -11.08 -2.24 -2.08
CA ALA A 24 -11.05 -3.63 -2.55
C ALA A 24 -11.65 -3.83 -3.96
N GLU A 25 -12.62 -3.00 -4.34
CA GLU A 25 -13.32 -3.11 -5.62
C GLU A 25 -12.55 -2.49 -6.79
N SER A 26 -11.72 -1.49 -6.56
CA SER A 26 -11.00 -0.74 -7.61
C SER A 26 -9.49 -0.95 -7.63
N MET A 27 -8.92 -1.63 -6.62
CA MET A 27 -7.47 -1.77 -6.43
C MET A 27 -7.03 -3.23 -6.25
N GLN A 28 -7.61 -4.16 -7.01
CA GLN A 28 -7.30 -5.59 -6.92
C GLN A 28 -5.80 -5.92 -7.12
N SER A 29 -5.10 -5.19 -7.99
CA SER A 29 -3.66 -5.39 -8.18
C SER A 29 -2.84 -5.03 -6.94
N HIS A 30 -3.22 -3.98 -6.22
CA HIS A 30 -2.58 -3.60 -4.97
C HIS A 30 -2.87 -4.61 -3.85
N LEU A 31 -4.07 -5.18 -3.83
CA LEU A 31 -4.43 -6.25 -2.90
C LEU A 31 -3.59 -7.50 -3.12
N GLN A 32 -3.58 -8.04 -4.34
CA GLN A 32 -2.78 -9.22 -4.67
C GLN A 32 -1.30 -9.01 -4.38
N HIS A 33 -0.78 -7.81 -4.64
CA HIS A 33 0.60 -7.49 -4.32
C HIS A 33 0.87 -7.48 -2.80
N LEU A 34 -0.04 -6.89 -2.01
CA LEU A 34 0.07 -6.89 -0.55
C LEU A 34 -0.01 -8.31 0.02
N GLU A 35 -0.93 -9.13 -0.46
CA GLU A 35 -1.06 -10.55 -0.10
C GLU A 35 0.24 -11.30 -0.36
N GLY A 36 0.79 -11.21 -1.58
CA GLY A 36 2.04 -11.87 -1.93
C GLY A 36 3.22 -11.42 -1.08
N LEU A 37 3.30 -10.14 -0.72
CA LEU A 37 4.34 -9.63 0.20
C LEU A 37 4.18 -10.20 1.62
N LEU A 38 2.95 -10.32 2.12
CA LEU A 38 2.68 -10.90 3.43
C LEU A 38 2.98 -12.40 3.45
N GLU A 39 2.56 -13.15 2.43
CA GLU A 39 2.85 -14.58 2.28
C GLU A 39 4.35 -14.84 2.23
N GLN A 40 5.08 -14.06 1.42
CA GLN A 40 6.54 -14.14 1.36
C GLN A 40 7.15 -13.84 2.73
N HIS A 41 6.67 -12.80 3.42
CA HIS A 41 7.19 -12.45 4.74
C HIS A 41 6.95 -13.56 5.76
N VAL A 42 5.79 -14.21 5.76
CA VAL A 42 5.51 -15.39 6.61
C VAL A 42 6.48 -16.53 6.28
N ALA A 43 6.63 -16.88 5.00
CA ALA A 43 7.49 -17.97 4.58
C ALA A 43 8.95 -17.78 5.01
N GLU A 44 9.46 -16.54 4.92
CA GLU A 44 10.86 -16.24 5.22
C GLU A 44 11.14 -15.99 6.71
N THR A 45 10.12 -15.67 7.51
CA THR A 45 10.33 -15.21 8.90
C THR A 45 9.50 -15.93 9.97
N ALA A 46 8.53 -16.76 9.58
CA ALA A 46 7.53 -17.35 10.47
C ALA A 46 6.81 -16.29 11.34
N SER A 47 6.54 -15.11 10.76
CA SER A 47 5.89 -14.00 11.45
C SER A 47 4.43 -14.32 11.76
N ALA A 48 4.15 -14.65 13.02
CA ALA A 48 2.80 -14.87 13.52
C ALA A 48 1.87 -13.65 13.30
N TRP A 49 2.43 -12.44 13.31
CA TRP A 49 1.66 -11.22 13.05
C TRP A 49 1.24 -11.09 11.58
N ALA A 50 2.10 -11.48 10.64
CA ALA A 50 1.74 -11.48 9.24
C ALA A 50 0.75 -12.61 8.90
N GLU A 51 0.87 -13.77 9.56
CA GLU A 51 -0.14 -14.83 9.49
C GLU A 51 -1.51 -14.35 9.99
N GLU A 52 -1.56 -13.64 11.11
CA GLU A 52 -2.81 -13.06 11.62
C GLU A 52 -3.44 -12.10 10.62
N ILE A 53 -2.64 -11.20 10.03
CA ILE A 53 -3.13 -10.25 9.02
C ILE A 53 -3.65 -10.98 7.79
N LEU A 54 -2.97 -12.03 7.30
CA LEU A 54 -3.44 -12.83 6.17
C LEU A 54 -4.77 -13.53 6.47
N ASN A 55 -4.89 -14.12 7.65
CA ASN A 55 -6.07 -14.87 8.07
C ASN A 55 -7.33 -13.99 8.18
N ASP A 56 -7.19 -12.71 8.50
CA ASP A 56 -8.31 -11.75 8.56
C ASP A 56 -8.02 -10.46 7.77
N LEU A 57 -7.51 -10.60 6.55
CA LEU A 57 -7.08 -9.45 5.74
C LEU A 57 -8.20 -8.45 5.50
N ARG A 58 -9.45 -8.91 5.40
CA ARG A 58 -10.63 -8.05 5.21
C ARG A 58 -10.81 -7.04 6.35
N THR A 59 -10.48 -7.41 7.59
CA THR A 59 -10.54 -6.50 8.73
C THR A 59 -9.38 -5.51 8.75
N TYR A 60 -8.21 -5.94 8.29
CA TYR A 60 -7.00 -5.12 8.27
C TYR A 60 -6.90 -4.21 7.06
N ILE A 61 -7.53 -4.54 5.93
CA ILE A 61 -7.27 -3.85 4.67
C ILE A 61 -7.61 -2.36 4.69
N GLY A 62 -8.69 -1.98 5.39
CA GLY A 62 -9.06 -0.57 5.56
C GLY A 62 -8.06 0.24 6.40
N LYS A 63 -7.15 -0.44 7.11
CA LYS A 63 -6.07 0.16 7.91
C LYS A 63 -4.77 0.30 7.10
N PHE A 64 -4.69 -0.28 5.91
CA PHE A 64 -3.53 -0.10 5.04
C PHE A 64 -3.62 1.20 4.23
N TRP A 65 -2.50 1.89 4.15
CA TRP A 65 -2.24 3.00 3.24
C TRP A 65 -1.34 2.55 2.10
N VAL A 66 -1.73 2.85 0.86
CA VAL A 66 -0.80 2.92 -0.26
C VAL A 66 -0.08 4.25 -0.15
N VAL A 67 1.25 4.19 -0.14
CA VAL A 67 2.10 5.38 -0.09
C VAL A 67 2.81 5.49 -1.44
N LYS A 68 2.69 6.65 -2.09
CA LYS A 68 3.34 6.92 -3.38
C LYS A 68 4.22 8.15 -3.28
N PRO A 69 5.51 8.08 -3.65
CA PRO A 69 6.35 9.27 -3.74
C PRO A 69 5.81 10.22 -4.80
N LYS A 70 5.76 11.52 -4.47
CA LYS A 70 5.30 12.54 -5.43
C LYS A 70 6.21 12.63 -6.67
N ALA A 71 7.51 12.41 -6.50
CA ALA A 71 8.46 12.33 -7.61
C ALA A 71 8.10 11.23 -8.61
N ALA A 72 7.76 10.02 -8.12
CA ALA A 72 7.39 8.89 -8.98
C ALA A 72 6.08 9.16 -9.76
N SER A 73 5.14 9.88 -9.14
CA SER A 73 3.90 10.30 -9.81
C SER A 73 4.18 11.28 -10.97
N ILE A 74 5.10 12.24 -10.77
CA ILE A 74 5.50 13.21 -11.80
C ILE A 74 6.20 12.49 -12.97
N ASP A 75 7.14 11.59 -12.67
CA ASP A 75 7.85 10.83 -13.71
C ASP A 75 6.87 9.99 -14.56
N SER A 76 5.90 9.34 -13.89
CA SER A 76 4.85 8.57 -14.57
C SER A 76 4.00 9.46 -15.48
N LEU A 77 3.65 10.66 -15.01
CA LEU A 77 2.86 11.63 -15.79
C LEU A 77 3.62 12.11 -17.04
N ILE A 78 4.91 12.45 -16.89
CA ILE A 78 5.79 12.86 -17.98
C ILE A 78 5.95 11.72 -19.00
N ALA A 79 6.16 10.49 -18.53
CA ALA A 79 6.29 9.31 -19.38
C ALA A 79 5.00 9.02 -20.18
N ASN A 80 3.83 9.29 -19.61
CA ASN A 80 2.55 9.15 -20.30
C ASN A 80 2.36 10.24 -21.37
N LEU A 81 2.70 11.50 -21.07
CA LEU A 81 2.62 12.61 -22.05
C LEU A 81 3.51 12.36 -23.27
N ARG A 82 4.74 11.86 -23.05
CA ARG A 82 5.66 11.50 -24.15
C ARG A 82 5.16 10.36 -25.03
N ARG A 83 4.34 9.45 -24.50
CA ARG A 83 3.76 8.33 -25.25
C ARG A 83 2.52 8.73 -26.07
N ALA A 84 1.93 9.88 -25.76
CA ALA A 84 0.73 10.39 -26.43
C ALA A 84 1.03 11.43 -27.53
N ALA A 85 2.30 11.75 -27.75
CA ALA A 85 2.80 12.62 -28.83
C ALA A 85 3.51 11.79 -29.90
#